data_AF-A0A7X7DAJ8-F1
#
_entry.id   AF-A0A7X7DAJ8-F1
#
_cell.length_a   1.000
_cell.length_b   1.000
_cell.length_c   1.000
_cell.angle_alpha   90.00
_cell.angle_beta   90.00
_cell.angle_gamma   90.00
#
_symmetry.space_group_name_H-M   'P 1'
#
loop_
_entity.id
_entity.type
_entity.pdbx_description
1 polymer ?
#
loop_
_entity_poly.entity_id
_entity_poly.type
_entity_poly.pdbx_seq_one_letter_code
_entity_poly.pdbx_strand_id
1 'polypeptide(L)'
;MAPAAYVLVRSDDLRLTPELGEYVRQVDESLEIYGAEILVQNLPARVMEGSWDGFITLLRFADRAAAERWYDSPEYTAVRHLRQASSTPTALIVEGVTPGHSSADLATLFSLP
;
A
#
# COMPACT_ATOMS: atom_id res chain seq x y z
N MET A 1 5.01 19.23 -10.61
CA MET A 1 4.45 17.86 -10.70
C MET A 1 3.86 17.54 -9.34
N ALA A 2 2.66 16.94 -9.30
CA ALA A 2 2.10 16.43 -8.04
C ALA A 2 3.05 15.38 -7.44
N PRO A 3 3.12 15.24 -6.10
CA PRO A 3 3.91 14.19 -5.49
C PRO A 3 3.36 12.80 -5.89
N ALA A 4 4.25 11.81 -5.90
CA ALA A 4 3.85 10.42 -6.02
C ALA A 4 2.86 10.06 -4.90
N ALA A 5 1.99 9.09 -5.12
CA ALA A 5 1.16 8.53 -4.06
C ALA A 5 1.61 7.11 -3.71
N TYR A 6 1.25 6.68 -2.51
CA TYR A 6 1.59 5.38 -1.99
C TYR A 6 0.36 4.67 -1.47
N VAL A 7 0.30 3.37 -1.73
CA VAL A 7 -0.64 2.47 -1.05
C VAL A 7 0.14 1.65 -0.05
N LEU A 8 -0.15 1.84 1.24
CA LEU A 8 0.33 0.95 2.29
C LEU A 8 -0.76 -0.04 2.62
N VAL A 9 -0.39 -1.33 2.64
CA VAL A 9 -1.24 -2.41 3.08
C VAL A 9 -0.52 -3.15 4.20
N ARG A 10 -1.11 -3.14 5.37
CA ARG A 10 -0.78 -4.04 6.47
C ARG A 10 -1.80 -5.17 6.44
N SER A 11 -1.34 -6.42 6.38
CA SER A 11 -2.21 -7.60 6.42
C SER A 11 -1.89 -8.41 7.66
N ASP A 12 -2.74 -8.30 8.68
CA ASP A 12 -2.64 -9.08 9.93
C ASP A 12 -3.17 -10.50 9.70
N ASP A 13 -2.71 -11.46 10.50
CA ASP A 13 -3.16 -12.87 10.46
C ASP A 13 -3.10 -13.49 9.05
N LEU A 14 -2.06 -13.17 8.27
CA LEU A 14 -1.93 -13.67 6.91
C LEU A 14 -1.83 -15.20 6.89
N ARG A 15 -2.76 -15.84 6.19
CA ARG A 15 -2.79 -17.29 5.97
C ARG A 15 -2.46 -17.60 4.51
N LEU A 16 -1.54 -18.53 4.30
CA LEU A 16 -1.20 -19.03 2.96
C LEU A 16 -2.28 -20.00 2.48
N THR A 17 -3.33 -19.46 1.87
CA THR A 17 -4.49 -20.20 1.35
C THR A 17 -4.46 -20.28 -0.17
N PRO A 18 -5.22 -21.21 -0.79
CA PRO A 18 -5.42 -21.22 -2.23
C PRO A 18 -5.97 -19.89 -2.78
N GLU A 19 -6.87 -19.23 -2.05
CA GLU A 19 -7.44 -17.93 -2.41
C GLU A 19 -6.38 -16.83 -2.46
N LEU A 20 -5.45 -16.80 -1.51
CA LEU A 20 -4.31 -15.89 -1.56
C LEU A 20 -3.41 -16.18 -2.77
N GLY A 21 -3.21 -17.46 -3.11
CA GLY A 21 -2.48 -17.86 -4.31
C GLY A 21 -3.14 -17.39 -5.61
N GLU A 22 -4.47 -17.40 -5.67
CA GLU A 22 -5.22 -16.82 -6.80
C GLU A 22 -5.08 -15.29 -6.84
N TYR A 23 -5.20 -14.62 -5.70
CA TYR A 23 -4.96 -13.17 -5.61
C TYR A 23 -3.58 -12.79 -6.15
N VAL A 24 -2.53 -13.48 -5.71
CA VAL A 24 -1.14 -13.20 -6.15
C VAL A 24 -0.98 -13.38 -7.66
N ARG A 25 -1.65 -14.37 -8.27
CA ARG A 25 -1.57 -14.60 -9.72
C ARG A 25 -2.26 -13.53 -10.57
N GLN A 26 -3.24 -12.83 -10.02
CA GLN A 26 -4.05 -11.87 -10.78
C GLN A 26 -3.73 -10.41 -10.45
N VAL A 27 -3.22 -10.12 -9.26
CA VAL A 27 -3.03 -8.73 -8.82
C VAL A 27 -1.99 -7.99 -9.68
N ASP A 28 -0.95 -8.67 -10.16
CA ASP A 28 0.13 -8.04 -10.92
C ASP A 28 -0.36 -7.40 -12.23
N GLU A 29 -1.30 -8.04 -12.94
CA GLU A 29 -1.91 -7.45 -14.16
C GLU A 29 -2.62 -6.13 -13.83
N SER A 30 -3.37 -6.09 -12.72
CA SER A 30 -3.99 -4.84 -12.27
C SER A 30 -2.94 -3.79 -11.89
N LEU A 31 -1.83 -4.17 -11.28
CA LEU A 31 -0.78 -3.22 -10.90
C LEU A 31 -0.12 -2.61 -12.15
N GLU A 32 0.16 -3.43 -13.17
CA GLU A 32 0.74 -3.00 -14.43
C GLU A 32 -0.17 -2.03 -15.20
N ILE A 33 -1.47 -2.32 -15.33
CA ILE A 33 -2.45 -1.47 -16.04
C ILE A 33 -2.47 -0.04 -15.49
N TYR A 34 -2.35 0.10 -14.17
CA TYR A 34 -2.44 1.40 -13.49
C TYR A 34 -1.08 2.00 -13.13
N GLY A 35 0.02 1.38 -13.58
CA GLY A 35 1.38 1.90 -13.43
C GLY A 35 1.88 1.91 -11.99
N ALA A 36 1.53 0.90 -11.21
CA ALA A 36 2.01 0.73 -9.85
C ALA A 36 3.43 0.12 -9.84
N GLU A 37 4.26 0.57 -8.91
CA GLU A 37 5.55 -0.04 -8.59
C GLU A 37 5.50 -0.68 -7.20
N ILE A 38 5.90 -1.95 -7.07
CA ILE A 38 5.99 -2.63 -5.78
C ILE A 38 7.32 -2.25 -5.12
N LEU A 39 7.27 -1.47 -4.03
CA LEU A 39 8.45 -1.05 -3.27
C LEU A 39 8.75 -1.96 -2.08
N VAL A 40 7.72 -2.48 -1.43
CA VAL A 40 7.84 -3.43 -0.32
C VAL A 40 6.79 -4.51 -0.49
N GLN A 41 7.21 -5.76 -0.32
CA GLN A 41 6.33 -6.92 -0.23
C GLN A 41 7.08 -7.98 0.60
N ASN A 42 7.00 -7.96 1.93
CA ASN A 42 7.98 -8.67 2.76
C ASN A 42 7.46 -9.24 4.09
N LEU A 43 8.05 -10.38 4.50
CA LEU A 43 8.04 -11.01 5.82
C LEU A 43 9.37 -11.79 6.06
N PRO A 44 9.98 -11.74 7.27
CA PRO A 44 9.66 -10.90 8.44
C PRO A 44 10.33 -9.51 8.38
N ALA A 45 9.72 -8.52 9.04
CA ALA A 45 10.31 -7.20 9.26
C ALA A 45 11.02 -7.13 10.63
N ARG A 46 12.10 -6.34 10.72
CA ARG A 46 12.73 -6.03 12.01
C ARG A 46 11.90 -4.96 12.72
N VAL A 47 11.22 -5.34 13.79
CA VAL A 47 10.47 -4.41 14.64
C VAL A 47 11.44 -3.65 15.55
N MET A 48 11.49 -2.33 15.40
CA MET A 48 12.37 -1.46 16.19
C MET A 48 11.69 -0.98 17.48
N GLU A 49 10.38 -0.74 17.44
CA GLU A 49 9.54 -0.27 18.55
C GLU A 49 8.14 -0.88 18.44
N GLY A 50 7.49 -1.18 19.57
CA GLY A 50 6.13 -1.73 19.62
C GLY A 50 6.01 -3.19 19.19
N SER A 51 4.84 -3.57 18.68
CA SER A 51 4.57 -4.89 18.10
C SER A 51 4.11 -4.77 16.65
N TRP A 52 4.52 -5.73 15.82
CA TRP A 52 4.14 -5.80 14.42
C TRP A 52 3.91 -7.25 14.00
N ASP A 53 2.64 -7.63 13.89
CA ASP A 53 2.22 -8.95 13.44
C ASP A 53 1.49 -8.83 12.10
N GLY A 54 2.24 -8.59 11.02
CA GLY A 54 1.61 -8.46 9.71
C GLY A 54 2.58 -8.40 8.53
N PHE A 55 2.07 -8.83 7.37
CA PHE A 55 2.72 -8.66 6.08
C PHE A 55 2.53 -7.22 5.57
N ILE A 56 3.61 -6.61 5.09
CA ILE A 56 3.59 -5.24 4.55
C ILE A 56 3.67 -5.30 3.03
N THR A 57 2.76 -4.57 2.38
CA THR A 57 2.91 -4.16 0.98
C THR A 57 2.98 -2.64 0.90
N LEU A 58 3.94 -2.11 0.15
CA LEU A 58 4.03 -0.70 -0.22
C LEU A 58 4.07 -0.61 -1.74
N LEU A 59 3.11 0.10 -2.30
CA LEU A 59 3.03 0.39 -3.73
C LEU A 59 3.25 1.88 -3.95
N ARG A 60 3.88 2.24 -5.08
CA ARG A 60 4.02 3.62 -5.54
C ARG A 60 3.21 3.82 -6.82
N PHE A 61 2.54 4.96 -6.91
CA PHE A 61 1.82 5.44 -8.08
C PHE A 61 2.33 6.83 -8.47
N ALA A 62 2.08 7.22 -9.72
CA ALA A 62 2.46 8.55 -10.23
C ALA A 62 1.84 9.70 -9.41
N ASP A 63 0.59 9.53 -8.98
CA ASP A 63 -0.16 10.46 -8.14
C ASP A 63 -1.32 9.73 -7.44
N ARG A 64 -2.04 10.47 -6.58
CA ARG A 64 -3.18 9.94 -5.81
C ARG A 64 -4.32 9.43 -6.69
N ALA A 65 -4.59 10.13 -7.79
CA ALA A 65 -5.67 9.76 -8.70
C ALA A 65 -5.39 8.42 -9.39
N ALA A 66 -4.13 8.13 -9.71
CA ALA A 66 -3.73 6.82 -10.23
C ALA A 66 -3.95 5.69 -9.21
N ALA A 67 -3.59 5.92 -7.94
CA ALA A 67 -3.82 4.95 -6.86
C ALA A 67 -5.32 4.69 -6.62
N GLU A 68 -6.14 5.74 -6.61
CA GLU A 68 -7.60 5.62 -6.45
C GLU A 68 -8.24 4.89 -7.64
N ARG A 69 -7.84 5.22 -8.88
CA ARG A 69 -8.31 4.49 -10.07
C ARG A 69 -7.98 3.00 -10.01
N TRP A 70 -6.78 2.64 -9.58
CA TRP A 70 -6.43 1.23 -9.38
C TRP A 70 -7.28 0.58 -8.29
N TYR A 71 -7.42 1.21 -7.13
CA TYR A 71 -8.13 0.61 -6.00
C TYR A 71 -9.64 0.39 -6.27
N ASP A 72 -10.26 1.32 -7.01
CA ASP A 72 -11.67 1.26 -7.39
C ASP A 72 -11.90 0.55 -8.73
N SER A 73 -10.84 0.05 -9.37
CA SER A 73 -10.91 -0.61 -10.67
C SER A 73 -11.73 -1.91 -10.62
N PRO A 74 -12.37 -2.30 -11.74
CA PRO A 74 -13.01 -3.60 -11.83
C PRO A 74 -11.98 -4.73 -11.69
N GLU A 75 -10.76 -4.57 -12.22
CA GLU A 75 -9.69 -5.56 -12.13
C GLU A 75 -9.29 -5.84 -10.67
N TYR A 76 -9.00 -4.80 -9.89
CA TYR A 76 -8.61 -4.97 -8.49
C TYR A 76 -9.79 -5.35 -7.59
N THR A 77 -10.97 -4.78 -7.81
CA THR A 77 -12.17 -5.10 -7.05
C THR A 77 -12.55 -6.58 -7.20
N ALA A 78 -12.34 -7.16 -8.38
CA ALA A 78 -12.59 -8.57 -8.64
C ALA A 78 -11.71 -9.50 -7.78
N VAL A 79 -10.52 -9.08 -7.36
CA VAL A 79 -9.57 -9.96 -6.65
C VAL A 79 -9.32 -9.58 -5.19
N ARG A 80 -9.57 -8.33 -4.78
CA ARG A 80 -9.25 -7.84 -3.42
C ARG A 80 -9.91 -8.65 -2.31
N HIS A 81 -11.09 -9.21 -2.57
CA HIS A 81 -11.84 -10.01 -1.60
C HIS A 81 -11.11 -11.30 -1.22
N LEU A 82 -10.33 -11.89 -2.14
CA LEU A 82 -9.54 -13.09 -1.88
C LEU A 82 -8.44 -12.83 -0.83
N ARG A 83 -7.80 -11.65 -0.90
CA ARG A 83 -6.83 -11.21 0.11
C ARG A 83 -7.50 -10.93 1.45
N GLN A 84 -8.68 -10.30 1.45
CA GLN A 84 -9.48 -10.04 2.65
C GLN A 84 -10.01 -11.33 3.29
N ALA A 85 -10.21 -12.40 2.52
CA ALA A 85 -10.54 -13.72 3.06
C ALA A 85 -9.34 -14.41 3.71
N SER A 86 -8.11 -13.98 3.38
CA SER A 86 -6.86 -14.64 3.77
C SER A 86 -6.07 -13.87 4.84
N SER A 87 -6.55 -12.70 5.26
CA SER A 87 -5.93 -11.82 6.26
C SER A 87 -6.94 -10.80 6.79
N THR A 88 -6.58 -10.04 7.82
CA THR A 88 -7.32 -8.85 8.28
C THR A 88 -6.56 -7.60 7.86
N PRO A 89 -6.83 -7.02 6.67
CA PRO A 89 -5.99 -5.94 6.18
C PRO A 89 -6.46 -4.54 6.57
N THR A 90 -5.49 -3.67 6.85
CA THR A 90 -5.64 -2.21 6.81
C THR A 90 -4.91 -1.68 5.57
N ALA A 91 -5.63 -0.92 4.73
CA ALA A 91 -5.06 -0.30 3.54
C ALA A 91 -5.32 1.21 3.55
N LEU A 92 -4.33 1.99 3.14
CA LEU A 92 -4.42 3.45 3.05
C LEU A 92 -3.73 3.95 1.78
N ILE A 93 -4.35 4.94 1.13
CA ILE A 93 -3.75 5.76 0.08
C ILE A 93 -3.25 7.04 0.74
N VAL A 94 -1.96 7.35 0.58
CA VAL A 94 -1.35 8.57 1.11
C VAL A 94 -0.54 9.26 0.02
N GLU A 95 -0.47 10.59 0.10
CA GLU A 95 0.40 11.37 -0.76
C GLU A 95 1.82 11.33 -0.23
N GLY A 96 2.76 11.22 -1.16
CA GLY A 96 4.17 11.42 -0.91
C GLY A 96 4.51 12.88 -0.71
N VAL A 97 5.81 13.11 -0.50
CA VAL A 97 6.37 14.43 -0.35
C VAL A 97 7.21 14.78 -1.58
N THR A 98 7.41 16.07 -1.81
CA THR A 98 8.30 16.55 -2.88
C THR A 98 9.77 16.33 -2.50
N PRO A 99 10.68 16.22 -3.49
CA PRO A 99 12.12 16.20 -3.23
C PRO A 99 12.54 17.40 -2.37
N GLY A 100 13.35 17.16 -1.35
CA GLY A 100 13.81 18.19 -0.42
C GLY A 100 12.90 18.43 0.80
N HIS A 101 11.79 17.70 0.93
CA HIS A 101 10.97 17.73 2.14
C HIS A 101 11.78 17.34 3.39
N SER A 102 11.51 18.03 4.49
CA SER A 102 12.13 17.82 5.80
C SER A 102 11.07 17.61 6.86
N SER A 103 11.37 16.82 7.90
CA SER A 103 10.49 16.69 9.07
C SER A 103 10.18 18.05 9.72
N ALA A 104 11.05 19.05 9.57
CA ALA A 104 10.81 20.41 10.04
C ALA A 104 9.59 21.07 9.36
N ASP A 105 9.21 20.64 8.16
CA ASP A 105 8.04 21.17 7.45
C ASP A 105 6.73 20.87 8.21
N LEU A 106 6.71 19.83 9.05
CA LEU A 106 5.58 19.52 9.93
C LEU A 106 5.43 20.51 11.10
N ALA A 107 6.45 21.32 11.42
CA ALA A 107 6.34 22.34 12.47
C ALA A 107 5.19 23.32 12.21
N THR A 108 4.86 23.53 10.93
CA THR A 108 3.71 24.31 10.49
C THR A 108 2.37 23.79 11.03
N LEU A 109 2.23 22.47 11.22
CA LEU A 109 1.02 21.85 11.77
C LEU A 109 0.82 22.14 13.26
N PHE A 110 1.91 22.41 13.97
CA PHE A 110 1.90 22.65 15.42
C PHE A 110 1.85 24.14 15.78
N SER A 111 1.80 25.03 14.78
CA SER A 111 1.96 26.49 14.98
C SER A 111 3.20 26.83 15.83
N LEU A 112 4.25 26.03 15.72
CA LEU A 112 5.51 26.29 16.42
C LEU A 112 6.23 27.45 15.71
N PRO A 113 6.83 28.40 16.47
CA PRO A 113 7.53 29.55 15.90
C PRO A 113 8.80 29.14 15.12
#